data_AF-A0A958GMS8-F1
#
_entry.id   AF-A0A958GMS8-F1
#
_cell.length_a   1.000
_cell.length_b   1.000
_cell.length_c   1.000
_cell.angle_alpha   90.00
_cell.angle_beta   90.00
_cell.angle_gamma   90.00
#
_symmetry.space_group_name_H-M   'P 1'
#
loop_
_entity.id
_entity.type
_entity.pdbx_description
1 polymer ?
#
loop_
_entity_poly.entity_id
_entity_poly.type
_entity_poly.pdbx_seq_one_letter_code
_entity_poly.pdbx_strand_id
1 'polypeptide(L)'
;MPRARRYIKSNHLYEVSFRARRSLPLPCTNYMKILIHSIVARVQRDAKVILHHAQWEGNHPHLLCTAKDANECQRFYGQLKKQLTEAVKRLTGEKHLSLWEDRASVIEIPTLDDAIAKIGYIYANPSNDDLVSAIEDYPGVTTWEAFTAGREKNDVDYCASSVHPWIRQPMISKLPRRSVDSKQDCAISRSMLAAAQESHCLRIYPNSWIKVFIENPSPEEVQDILRRCYENLRFREQRNCERRVRERKKVMGATRLSQTPILGKHIPKKHGRRIFVQSIYKEVRLRLIQEWKEVEARCCNAYQHRCLGDYSVSWPPGTFPPPLPPLANALVCH
;
A
#
# COMPACT_ATOMS: atom_id res chain seq x y z
N MET A 1 14.75 -9.56 21.03
CA MET A 1 14.77 -10.60 19.98
C MET A 1 15.21 -9.97 18.65
N PRO A 2 16.01 -10.68 17.84
CA PRO A 2 16.34 -10.24 16.48
C PRO A 2 15.06 -10.01 15.67
N ARG A 3 15.05 -8.96 14.84
CA ARG A 3 13.93 -8.70 13.93
C ARG A 3 13.91 -9.79 12.85
N ALA A 4 12.77 -10.45 12.69
CA ALA A 4 12.50 -11.39 11.59
C ALA A 4 12.96 -10.83 10.22
N ARG A 5 13.66 -11.66 9.44
CA ARG A 5 14.04 -11.36 8.05
C ARG A 5 12.79 -11.27 7.17
N ARG A 6 12.82 -10.37 6.17
CA ARG A 6 11.76 -10.31 5.16
C ARG A 6 11.96 -11.44 4.16
N TYR A 7 10.86 -12.04 3.76
CA TYR A 7 10.78 -13.07 2.72
C TYR A 7 9.57 -12.75 1.86
N ILE A 8 9.78 -12.63 0.54
CA ILE A 8 8.74 -12.32 -0.45
C ILE A 8 8.95 -13.26 -1.63
N LYS A 9 8.05 -14.22 -1.79
CA LYS A 9 7.92 -15.10 -2.96
C LYS A 9 7.43 -14.34 -4.18
N SER A 10 8.03 -14.64 -5.33
CA SER A 10 7.61 -14.16 -6.65
C SER A 10 6.22 -14.68 -7.01
N ASN A 11 5.42 -13.85 -7.69
CA ASN A 11 4.08 -14.17 -8.19
C ASN A 11 3.05 -14.56 -7.11
N HIS A 12 3.32 -14.21 -5.85
CA HIS A 12 2.35 -14.34 -4.76
C HIS A 12 1.62 -13.01 -4.51
N LEU A 13 0.44 -13.12 -3.89
CA LEU A 13 -0.39 -11.99 -3.52
C LEU A 13 0.03 -11.43 -2.16
N TYR A 14 0.24 -10.12 -2.09
CA TYR A 14 0.63 -9.42 -0.86
C TYR A 14 -0.24 -8.21 -0.58
N GLU A 15 -0.51 -7.99 0.70
CA GLU A 15 -0.85 -6.68 1.21
C GLU A 15 0.42 -5.93 1.62
N VAL A 16 0.63 -4.77 0.99
CA VAL A 16 1.66 -3.81 1.36
C VAL A 16 1.00 -2.64 2.08
N SER A 17 1.47 -2.36 3.30
CA SER A 17 1.02 -1.23 4.09
C SER A 17 2.18 -0.58 4.84
N PHE A 18 2.14 0.73 5.04
CA PHE A 18 3.10 1.43 5.89
C PHE A 18 2.41 2.57 6.62
N ARG A 19 2.66 2.66 7.92
CA ARG A 19 1.96 3.58 8.81
C ARG A 19 2.81 4.81 9.12
N ALA A 20 2.16 5.97 9.19
CA ALA A 20 2.75 7.18 9.72
C ALA A 20 3.09 6.98 11.20
N ARG A 21 4.31 7.32 11.60
CA ARG A 21 4.78 7.24 13.00
C ARG A 21 3.89 8.08 13.93
N ARG A 22 3.44 9.22 13.41
CA ARG A 22 2.50 10.16 14.03
C ARG A 22 1.81 10.93 12.92
N SER A 23 0.71 11.57 13.26
CA SER A 23 -0.05 12.49 12.41
C SER A 23 -0.76 11.87 11.18
N LEU A 24 -1.46 12.72 10.42
CA LEU A 24 -2.17 12.38 9.19
C LEU A 24 -1.49 13.02 7.96
N PRO A 25 -0.44 12.40 7.39
CA PRO A 25 0.26 12.96 6.22
C PRO A 25 -0.53 12.92 4.90
N LEU A 26 -1.60 12.13 4.81
CA LEU A 26 -2.32 11.86 3.57
C LEU A 26 -3.80 12.29 3.63
N PRO A 27 -4.12 13.58 3.91
CA PRO A 27 -5.50 14.04 4.02
C PRO A 27 -6.29 13.83 2.72
N CYS A 28 -7.61 13.76 2.80
CA CYS A 28 -8.49 13.54 1.63
C CYS A 28 -8.72 14.80 0.76
N THR A 29 -7.83 15.78 0.83
CA THR A 29 -7.81 16.99 -0.01
C THR A 29 -7.49 16.64 -1.47
N ASN A 30 -7.98 17.43 -2.43
CA ASN A 30 -7.75 17.19 -3.85
C ASN A 30 -6.28 17.26 -4.25
N TYR A 31 -5.51 18.21 -3.70
CA TYR A 31 -4.07 18.29 -3.98
C TYR A 31 -3.34 16.99 -3.61
N MET A 32 -3.73 16.37 -2.49
CA MET A 32 -3.12 15.12 -2.03
C MET A 32 -3.54 13.94 -2.89
N LYS A 33 -4.80 13.88 -3.35
CA LYS A 33 -5.25 12.86 -4.31
C LYS A 33 -4.44 12.91 -5.60
N ILE A 34 -4.24 14.11 -6.15
CA ILE A 34 -3.42 14.34 -7.35
C ILE A 34 -1.99 13.83 -7.14
N LEU A 35 -1.38 14.17 -6.00
CA LEU A 35 -0.03 13.72 -5.66
C LEU A 35 0.06 12.22 -5.51
N ILE A 36 -0.89 11.58 -4.81
CA ILE A 36 -0.93 10.12 -4.66
C ILE A 36 -1.04 9.46 -6.04
N HIS A 37 -2.00 9.85 -6.88
CA HIS A 37 -2.14 9.28 -8.22
C HIS A 37 -0.88 9.49 -9.07
N SER A 38 -0.32 10.69 -9.06
CA SER A 38 0.91 11.03 -9.78
C SER A 38 2.08 10.13 -9.36
N ILE A 39 2.27 9.97 -8.05
CA ILE A 39 3.36 9.17 -7.48
C ILE A 39 3.13 7.68 -7.78
N VAL A 40 1.93 7.15 -7.59
CA VAL A 40 1.64 5.73 -7.83
C VAL A 40 1.81 5.40 -9.32
N ALA A 41 1.28 6.23 -10.23
CA ALA A 41 1.47 6.06 -11.68
C ALA A 41 2.96 6.03 -12.05
N ARG A 42 3.74 6.98 -11.49
CA ARG A 42 5.19 7.06 -11.72
C ARG A 42 5.94 5.83 -11.20
N VAL A 43 5.63 5.40 -9.98
CA VAL A 43 6.33 4.28 -9.33
C VAL A 43 5.96 2.95 -10.00
N GLN A 44 4.72 2.82 -10.47
CA GLN A 44 4.19 1.61 -11.11
C GLN A 44 4.82 1.34 -12.49
N ARG A 45 4.93 2.34 -13.37
CA ARG A 45 6.19 2.51 -14.09
C ARG A 45 6.75 1.32 -14.89
N ASP A 46 7.61 0.62 -14.15
CA ASP A 46 8.57 -0.37 -14.61
C ASP A 46 8.05 -1.79 -14.31
N ALA A 47 6.73 -1.98 -14.23
CA ALA A 47 6.06 -3.24 -13.92
C ALA A 47 6.59 -3.95 -12.67
N LYS A 48 6.94 -3.17 -11.63
CA LYS A 48 7.52 -3.69 -10.37
C LYS A 48 6.56 -4.63 -9.66
N VAL A 49 5.27 -4.29 -9.70
CA VAL A 49 4.16 -5.03 -9.13
C VAL A 49 2.93 -4.92 -10.04
N ILE A 50 2.04 -5.90 -9.97
CA ILE A 50 0.69 -5.79 -10.51
C ILE A 50 -0.20 -5.28 -9.37
N LEU A 51 -0.74 -4.07 -9.50
CA LEU A 51 -1.58 -3.45 -8.48
C LEU A 51 -3.04 -3.85 -8.70
N HIS A 52 -3.67 -4.46 -7.69
CA HIS A 52 -5.04 -4.96 -7.77
C HIS A 52 -6.02 -4.03 -7.05
N HIS A 53 -5.71 -3.73 -5.78
CA HIS A 53 -6.56 -2.88 -4.95
C HIS A 53 -5.70 -1.90 -4.15
N ALA A 54 -6.22 -0.70 -3.94
CA ALA A 54 -5.62 0.28 -3.05
C ALA A 54 -6.70 1.06 -2.31
N GLN A 55 -6.50 1.24 -1.01
CA GLN A 55 -7.26 2.15 -0.16
C GLN A 55 -6.28 3.04 0.61
N TRP A 56 -6.41 4.35 0.46
CA TRP A 56 -5.52 5.31 1.10
C TRP A 56 -6.24 6.05 2.20
N GLU A 57 -5.78 5.90 3.43
CA GLU A 57 -6.26 6.70 4.56
C GLU A 57 -5.22 7.72 5.02
N GLY A 58 -5.66 8.63 5.89
CA GLY A 58 -4.86 9.76 6.38
C GLY A 58 -3.50 9.39 6.96
N ASN A 59 -3.37 8.21 7.56
CA ASN A 59 -2.16 7.73 8.23
C ASN A 59 -1.48 6.53 7.57
N HIS A 60 -2.14 5.79 6.66
CA HIS A 60 -1.55 4.62 6.00
C HIS A 60 -2.36 4.20 4.76
N PRO A 61 -1.72 3.57 3.76
CA PRO A 61 -2.42 2.86 2.71
C PRO A 61 -2.53 1.36 3.01
N HIS A 62 -3.51 0.72 2.38
CA HIS A 62 -3.60 -0.72 2.16
C HIS A 62 -3.50 -0.97 0.65
N LEU A 63 -2.44 -1.63 0.20
CA LEU A 63 -2.19 -1.92 -1.22
C LEU A 63 -2.15 -3.43 -1.42
N LEU A 64 -3.06 -3.98 -2.22
CA LEU A 64 -3.02 -5.39 -2.62
C LEU A 64 -2.34 -5.50 -3.99
N CYS A 65 -1.25 -6.25 -4.06
CA CYS A 65 -0.48 -6.40 -5.29
C CYS A 65 0.16 -7.78 -5.40
N THR A 66 0.36 -8.23 -6.64
CA THR A 66 1.24 -9.36 -6.94
C THR A 66 2.65 -8.84 -7.16
N ALA A 67 3.61 -9.40 -6.42
CA ALA A 67 5.02 -9.02 -6.52
C ALA A 67 5.73 -9.86 -7.58
N LYS A 68 6.42 -9.23 -8.54
CA LYS A 68 7.27 -9.96 -9.50
C LYS A 68 8.39 -10.70 -8.77
N ASP A 69 9.07 -10.01 -7.87
CA ASP A 69 10.07 -10.56 -6.95
C ASP A 69 10.22 -9.65 -5.72
N ALA A 70 11.05 -10.09 -4.76
CA ALA A 70 11.30 -9.37 -3.53
C ALA A 70 11.95 -7.98 -3.74
N ASN A 71 12.87 -7.86 -4.69
CA ASN A 71 13.59 -6.61 -4.95
C ASN A 71 12.66 -5.59 -5.59
N GLU A 72 11.85 -5.98 -6.56
CA GLU A 72 10.90 -5.10 -7.21
C GLU A 72 9.77 -4.68 -6.26
N CYS A 73 9.26 -5.58 -5.41
CA CYS A 73 8.33 -5.23 -4.35
C CYS A 73 8.95 -4.22 -3.36
N GLN A 74 10.20 -4.43 -2.94
CA GLN A 74 10.93 -3.49 -2.09
C GLN A 74 11.11 -2.12 -2.76
N ARG A 75 11.52 -2.11 -4.03
CA ARG A 75 11.69 -0.88 -4.81
C ARG A 75 10.37 -0.14 -4.92
N PHE A 76 9.26 -0.84 -5.18
CA PHE A 76 7.92 -0.26 -5.26
C PHE A 76 7.54 0.49 -3.98
N TYR A 77 7.44 -0.20 -2.84
CA TYR A 77 7.01 0.48 -1.60
C TYR A 77 8.07 1.44 -1.06
N GLY A 78 9.36 1.20 -1.34
CA GLY A 78 10.47 2.06 -0.94
C GLY A 78 10.43 3.41 -1.67
N GLN A 79 10.26 3.38 -2.99
CA GLN A 79 10.09 4.58 -3.80
C GLN A 79 8.79 5.30 -3.44
N LEU A 80 7.70 4.58 -3.22
CA LEU A 80 6.43 5.16 -2.82
C LEU A 80 6.56 5.93 -1.49
N LYS A 81 7.13 5.30 -0.45
CA LYS A 81 7.42 5.96 0.84
C LYS A 81 8.29 7.21 0.65
N LYS A 82 9.35 7.12 -0.15
CA LYS A 82 10.27 8.23 -0.41
C LYS A 82 9.55 9.40 -1.07
N GLN A 83 8.85 9.16 -2.18
CA GLN A 83 8.18 10.21 -2.95
C GLN A 83 7.06 10.88 -2.15
N LEU A 84 6.27 10.11 -1.38
CA LEU A 84 5.26 10.67 -0.48
C LEU A 84 5.90 11.54 0.62
N THR A 85 7.03 11.10 1.18
CA THR A 85 7.77 11.89 2.18
C THR A 85 8.25 13.21 1.61
N GLU A 86 8.83 13.19 0.42
CA GLU A 86 9.33 14.40 -0.24
C GLU A 86 8.18 15.34 -0.60
N ALA A 87 7.05 14.82 -1.10
CA ALA A 87 5.87 15.63 -1.40
C ALA A 87 5.31 16.32 -0.15
N VAL A 88 5.11 15.57 0.95
CA VAL A 88 4.63 16.16 2.22
C VAL A 88 5.64 17.15 2.78
N LYS A 89 6.95 16.86 2.68
CA LYS A 89 8.02 17.78 3.09
C LYS A 89 7.95 19.11 2.34
N ARG A 90 7.74 19.07 1.02
CA ARG A 90 7.56 20.27 0.18
C ARG A 90 6.31 21.06 0.55
N LEU A 91 5.16 20.37 0.66
CA LEU A 91 3.89 20.98 1.07
C LEU A 91 3.98 21.68 2.43
N THR A 92 4.72 21.10 3.37
CA THR A 92 4.82 21.63 4.74
C THR A 92 5.99 22.61 4.92
N GLY A 93 6.93 22.66 3.98
CA GLY A 93 8.14 23.47 4.08
C GLY A 93 9.14 22.98 5.12
N GLU A 94 9.04 21.71 5.53
CA GLU A 94 9.93 21.10 6.52
C GLU A 94 11.30 20.81 5.88
N LYS A 95 12.40 21.02 6.61
CA LYS A 95 13.75 20.66 6.12
C LYS A 95 14.00 19.16 6.24
N HIS A 96 13.49 18.56 7.31
CA HIS A 96 13.63 17.14 7.62
C HIS A 96 12.29 16.57 8.06
N LEU A 97 11.95 15.38 7.57
CA LEU A 97 10.68 14.76 7.88
C LEU A 97 10.80 13.24 7.96
N SER A 98 10.54 12.69 9.15
CA SER A 98 10.44 11.24 9.38
C SER A 98 8.96 10.87 9.48
N LEU A 99 8.31 10.60 8.34
CA LEU A 99 6.88 10.29 8.30
C LEU A 99 6.54 8.89 8.80
N TRP A 100 7.24 7.90 8.27
CA TRP A 100 6.81 6.51 8.36
C TRP A 100 7.45 5.81 9.55
N GLU A 101 6.79 4.77 10.05
CA GLU A 101 7.47 3.75 10.83
C GLU A 101 8.59 3.07 10.02
N ASP A 102 9.58 2.53 10.73
CA ASP A 102 10.81 1.95 10.17
C ASP A 102 10.53 1.08 8.93
N ARG A 103 9.69 0.05 9.10
CA ARG A 103 9.43 -0.95 8.08
C ARG A 103 8.03 -0.77 7.49
N ALA A 104 7.85 -1.08 6.21
CA ALA A 104 6.53 -1.40 5.67
C ALA A 104 6.13 -2.83 6.12
N SER A 105 4.84 -3.08 6.32
CA SER A 105 4.28 -4.43 6.41
C SER A 105 4.09 -4.96 4.99
N VAL A 106 4.57 -6.16 4.74
CA VAL A 106 4.35 -6.93 3.52
C VAL A 106 3.83 -8.27 3.98
N ILE A 107 2.54 -8.50 3.77
CA ILE A 107 1.78 -9.60 4.37
C ILE A 107 1.31 -10.50 3.25
N GLU A 108 1.76 -11.75 3.23
CA GLU A 108 1.31 -12.75 2.25
C GLU A 108 -0.15 -13.09 2.48
N ILE A 109 -0.91 -13.15 1.38
CA ILE A 109 -2.31 -13.57 1.32
C ILE A 109 -2.34 -14.93 0.60
N PRO A 110 -2.34 -16.05 1.33
CA PRO A 110 -1.94 -17.33 0.76
C PRO A 110 -3.08 -18.17 0.17
N THR A 111 -4.34 -17.76 0.34
CA THR A 111 -5.49 -18.50 -0.19
C THR A 111 -6.52 -17.57 -0.84
N LEU A 112 -7.37 -18.15 -1.69
CA LEU A 112 -8.49 -17.47 -2.33
C LEU A 112 -9.43 -16.83 -1.30
N ASP A 113 -9.83 -17.57 -0.27
CA ASP A 113 -10.72 -17.07 0.78
C ASP A 113 -10.09 -15.94 1.61
N ASP A 114 -8.77 -16.01 1.83
CA ASP A 114 -8.01 -14.92 2.47
C ASP A 114 -8.01 -13.65 1.62
N ALA A 115 -7.88 -13.80 0.30
CA ALA A 115 -7.94 -12.68 -0.65
C ALA A 115 -9.34 -12.04 -0.68
N ILE A 116 -10.39 -12.84 -0.78
CA ILE A 116 -11.79 -12.37 -0.71
C ILE A 116 -12.02 -11.60 0.60
N ALA A 117 -11.64 -12.18 1.73
CA ALA A 117 -11.80 -11.55 3.05
C ALA A 117 -10.97 -10.26 3.19
N LYS A 118 -9.79 -10.20 2.56
CA LYS A 118 -8.89 -9.04 2.56
C LYS A 118 -9.45 -7.91 1.70
N ILE A 119 -9.98 -8.19 0.50
CA ILE A 119 -10.55 -7.17 -0.38
C ILE A 119 -11.75 -6.50 0.29
N GLY A 120 -12.66 -7.29 0.87
CA GLY A 120 -13.76 -6.74 1.66
C GLY A 120 -13.30 -5.92 2.87
N TYR A 121 -12.21 -6.35 3.54
CA TYR A 121 -11.59 -5.56 4.63
C TYR A 121 -11.03 -4.22 4.13
N ILE A 122 -10.30 -4.20 3.00
CA ILE A 122 -9.65 -3.00 2.45
C ILE A 122 -10.68 -1.91 2.19
N TYR A 123 -11.77 -2.24 1.48
CA TYR A 123 -12.81 -1.25 1.16
C TYR A 123 -13.71 -0.92 2.35
N ALA A 124 -13.87 -1.82 3.33
CA ALA A 124 -14.60 -1.52 4.55
C ALA A 124 -13.81 -0.65 5.55
N ASN A 125 -12.50 -0.43 5.34
CA ASN A 125 -11.62 0.22 6.32
C ASN A 125 -12.08 1.64 6.69
N PRO A 126 -12.48 2.52 5.73
CA PRO A 126 -13.01 3.84 6.09
C PRO A 126 -14.27 3.79 6.94
N SER A 127 -15.15 2.80 6.71
CA SER A 127 -16.32 2.58 7.54
C SER A 127 -15.95 2.03 8.91
N ASN A 128 -14.99 1.11 8.98
CA ASN A 128 -14.49 0.55 10.23
C ASN A 128 -13.89 1.63 11.14
N ASP A 129 -13.21 2.62 10.56
CA ASP A 129 -12.55 3.71 11.29
C ASP A 129 -13.46 4.92 11.53
N ASP A 130 -14.78 4.75 11.36
CA ASP A 130 -15.82 5.77 11.57
C ASP A 130 -15.60 7.04 10.71
N LEU A 131 -14.96 6.90 9.55
CA LEU A 131 -14.71 8.02 8.63
C LEU A 131 -15.94 8.32 7.79
N VAL A 132 -16.57 7.28 7.23
CA VAL A 132 -17.77 7.34 6.39
C VAL A 132 -18.68 6.14 6.64
N SER A 133 -19.91 6.13 6.12
CA SER A 133 -20.83 5.01 6.32
C SER A 133 -20.51 3.85 5.38
N ALA A 134 -20.28 4.14 4.11
CA ALA A 134 -19.94 3.19 3.06
C ALA A 134 -18.74 3.67 2.22
N ILE A 135 -18.10 2.76 1.49
CA ILE A 135 -16.94 3.08 0.63
C ILE A 135 -17.27 4.13 -0.45
N GLU A 136 -18.50 4.17 -0.94
CA GLU A 136 -18.98 5.15 -1.92
C GLU A 136 -18.86 6.60 -1.42
N ASP A 137 -18.97 6.80 -0.11
CA ASP A 137 -18.90 8.12 0.49
C ASP A 137 -17.45 8.58 0.73
N TYR A 138 -16.47 7.69 0.55
CA TYR A 138 -15.08 7.98 0.93
C TYR A 138 -14.42 8.93 -0.06
N PRO A 139 -14.02 10.15 0.35
CA PRO A 139 -13.49 11.13 -0.60
C PRO A 139 -12.00 10.91 -0.94
N GLY A 140 -11.28 10.04 -0.22
CA GLY A 140 -9.85 9.84 -0.43
C GLY A 140 -9.54 8.99 -1.67
N VAL A 141 -8.27 8.59 -1.83
CA VAL A 141 -7.87 7.75 -2.96
C VAL A 141 -8.25 6.30 -2.70
N THR A 142 -8.98 5.70 -3.64
CA THR A 142 -9.38 4.30 -3.62
C THR A 142 -9.44 3.73 -5.03
N THR A 143 -9.30 2.43 -5.18
CA THR A 143 -9.55 1.70 -6.45
C THR A 143 -10.95 1.11 -6.52
N TRP A 144 -11.88 1.57 -5.68
CA TRP A 144 -13.25 1.06 -5.63
C TRP A 144 -13.95 1.11 -6.99
N GLU A 145 -13.84 2.23 -7.71
CA GLU A 145 -14.42 2.39 -9.05
C GLU A 145 -13.83 1.38 -10.06
N ALA A 146 -12.52 1.15 -10.01
CA ALA A 146 -11.86 0.16 -10.86
C ALA A 146 -12.39 -1.26 -10.56
N PHE A 147 -12.58 -1.61 -9.29
CA PHE A 147 -13.14 -2.91 -8.90
C PHE A 147 -14.60 -3.07 -9.33
N THR A 148 -15.44 -2.05 -9.15
CA THR A 148 -16.84 -2.06 -9.60
C THR A 148 -16.92 -2.27 -11.11
N ALA A 149 -16.14 -1.50 -11.88
CA ALA A 149 -16.09 -1.66 -13.33
C ALA A 149 -15.56 -3.05 -13.75
N GLY A 150 -14.51 -3.56 -13.08
CA GLY A 150 -13.99 -4.89 -13.34
C GLY A 150 -14.99 -6.00 -13.06
N ARG A 151 -15.83 -5.86 -12.03
CA ARG A 151 -16.92 -6.79 -11.74
C ARG A 151 -18.00 -6.75 -12.82
N GLU A 152 -18.40 -5.58 -13.27
CA GLU A 152 -19.39 -5.43 -14.35
C GLU A 152 -18.92 -6.01 -15.68
N LYS A 153 -17.61 -5.89 -15.97
CA LYS A 153 -17.00 -6.49 -17.16
C LYS A 153 -16.84 -8.00 -17.06
N ASN A 154 -16.84 -8.55 -15.86
CA ASN A 154 -16.62 -9.97 -15.58
C ASN A 154 -15.39 -10.55 -16.29
N ASP A 155 -14.30 -9.79 -16.31
CA ASP A 155 -13.06 -10.13 -17.02
C ASP A 155 -11.90 -10.15 -16.02
N VAL A 156 -11.20 -11.29 -15.93
CA VAL A 156 -10.05 -11.48 -15.05
C VAL A 156 -8.84 -10.63 -15.45
N ASP A 157 -8.75 -10.25 -16.72
CA ASP A 157 -7.69 -9.42 -17.29
C ASP A 157 -8.08 -7.95 -17.43
N TYR A 158 -9.28 -7.58 -16.94
CA TYR A 158 -9.73 -6.20 -16.96
C TYR A 158 -8.68 -5.27 -16.33
N CYS A 159 -8.34 -4.22 -17.07
CA CYS A 159 -7.38 -3.21 -16.67
C CYS A 159 -8.04 -1.84 -16.70
N ALA A 160 -8.31 -1.27 -15.51
CA ALA A 160 -8.66 0.14 -15.40
C ALA A 160 -7.38 0.98 -15.59
N SER A 161 -7.35 1.79 -16.64
CA SER A 161 -6.21 2.62 -17.00
C SER A 161 -6.57 4.09 -16.94
N SER A 162 -5.74 4.89 -16.27
CA SER A 162 -5.91 6.34 -16.17
C SER A 162 -4.57 7.05 -16.33
N VAL A 163 -4.59 8.21 -17.00
CA VAL A 163 -3.39 9.03 -17.23
C VAL A 163 -3.33 10.12 -16.17
N HIS A 164 -2.20 10.21 -15.46
CA HIS A 164 -2.00 11.21 -14.42
C HIS A 164 -0.75 12.05 -14.71
N PRO A 165 -0.81 13.38 -14.55
CA PRO A 165 0.35 14.24 -14.70
C PRO A 165 1.46 13.87 -13.71
N TRP A 166 2.71 13.94 -14.13
CA TRP A 166 3.87 13.74 -13.26
C TRP A 166 4.22 15.04 -12.54
N ILE A 167 3.78 15.15 -11.29
CA ILE A 167 4.06 16.29 -10.42
C ILE A 167 5.46 16.10 -9.83
N ARG A 168 6.43 16.86 -10.35
CA ARG A 168 7.81 16.86 -9.86
C ARG A 168 7.92 17.70 -8.59
N GLN A 169 8.93 17.40 -7.77
CA GLN A 169 9.14 18.09 -6.48
C GLN A 169 9.18 19.63 -6.57
N PRO A 170 9.80 20.26 -7.59
CA PRO A 170 9.77 21.73 -7.73
C PRO A 170 8.39 22.32 -8.00
N MET A 171 7.43 21.53 -8.48
CA MET A 171 6.05 21.96 -8.77
C MET A 171 5.17 21.97 -7.51
N ILE A 172 5.63 21.32 -6.43
CA ILE A 172 4.90 21.22 -5.17
C ILE A 172 5.21 22.46 -4.33
N SER A 173 4.30 23.43 -4.39
CA SER A 173 4.40 24.65 -3.59
C SER A 173 4.12 24.38 -2.11
N LYS A 174 4.78 25.14 -1.24
CA LYS A 174 4.46 25.14 0.19
C LYS A 174 3.03 25.62 0.40
N LEU A 175 2.29 24.92 1.26
CA LEU A 175 0.95 25.29 1.65
C LEU A 175 0.97 26.60 2.45
N PRO A 176 -0.04 27.48 2.28
CA PRO A 176 -0.14 28.71 3.09
C PRO A 176 -0.36 28.39 4.58
N ARG A 177 -1.04 27.28 4.87
CA ARG A 177 -1.34 26.75 6.19
C ARG A 177 -1.61 25.25 6.09
N ARG A 178 -1.51 24.51 7.21
CA ARG A 178 -1.71 23.05 7.23
C ARG A 178 -3.15 22.62 6.94
N SER A 179 -4.14 23.44 7.30
CA SER A 179 -5.54 23.25 6.90
C SER A 179 -5.84 24.20 5.75
N VAL A 180 -6.33 23.68 4.63
CA VAL A 180 -6.75 24.48 3.48
C VAL A 180 -8.26 24.39 3.33
N ASP A 181 -8.87 25.49 2.95
CA ASP A 181 -10.27 25.47 2.53
C ASP A 181 -10.39 24.96 1.07
N SER A 182 -11.63 24.75 0.62
CA SER A 182 -11.91 24.23 -0.72
C SER A 182 -11.35 25.13 -1.84
N LYS A 183 -11.41 26.46 -1.67
CA LYS A 183 -10.90 27.41 -2.67
C LYS A 183 -9.38 27.32 -2.79
N GLN A 184 -8.69 27.26 -1.65
CA GLN A 184 -7.24 27.06 -1.57
C GLN A 184 -6.83 25.71 -2.19
N ASP A 185 -7.51 24.62 -1.83
CA ASP A 185 -7.25 23.27 -2.37
C ASP A 185 -7.39 23.24 -3.90
N CYS A 186 -8.47 23.84 -4.45
CA CYS A 186 -8.68 23.97 -5.89
C CYS A 186 -7.56 24.77 -6.57
N ALA A 187 -7.13 25.90 -5.98
CA ALA A 187 -6.08 26.73 -6.54
C ALA A 187 -4.72 26.01 -6.57
N ILE A 188 -4.35 25.33 -5.48
CA ILE A 188 -3.12 24.54 -5.37
C ILE A 188 -3.14 23.40 -6.40
N SER A 189 -4.25 22.67 -6.46
CA SER A 189 -4.45 21.56 -7.41
C SER A 189 -4.28 22.02 -8.85
N ARG A 190 -4.93 23.13 -9.23
CA ARG A 190 -4.84 23.71 -10.58
C ARG A 190 -3.40 24.14 -10.91
N SER A 191 -2.71 24.77 -9.98
CA SER A 191 -1.32 25.20 -10.17
C SER A 191 -0.39 24.01 -10.42
N MET A 192 -0.53 22.92 -9.68
CA MET A 192 0.29 21.71 -9.90
C MET A 192 0.00 21.07 -11.26
N LEU A 193 -1.28 20.96 -11.63
CA LEU A 193 -1.69 20.37 -12.90
C LEU A 193 -1.20 21.21 -14.10
N ALA A 194 -1.31 22.54 -14.02
CA ALA A 194 -0.87 23.45 -15.08
C ALA A 194 0.66 23.45 -15.29
N ALA A 195 1.43 23.17 -14.23
CA ALA A 195 2.90 23.11 -14.30
C ALA A 195 3.44 21.78 -14.85
N ALA A 196 2.63 20.72 -14.87
CA ALA A 196 3.07 19.40 -15.26
C ALA A 196 3.12 19.25 -16.80
N GLN A 197 4.27 18.86 -17.33
CA GLN A 197 4.51 18.69 -18.77
C GLN A 197 4.51 17.23 -19.22
N GLU A 198 4.69 16.30 -18.29
CA GLU A 198 4.75 14.87 -18.56
C GLU A 198 3.64 14.15 -17.79
N SER A 199 3.25 12.96 -18.25
CA SER A 199 2.25 12.13 -17.61
C SER A 199 2.66 10.66 -17.57
N HIS A 200 2.04 9.92 -16.66
CA HIS A 200 2.21 8.48 -16.52
C HIS A 200 0.86 7.78 -16.45
N CYS A 201 0.83 6.57 -16.99
CA CYS A 201 -0.32 5.69 -16.93
C CYS A 201 -0.33 4.96 -15.57
N LEU A 202 -1.42 5.10 -14.82
CA LEU A 202 -1.76 4.22 -13.71
C LEU A 202 -2.61 3.08 -14.26
N ARG A 203 -2.26 1.84 -13.93
CA ARG A 203 -2.99 0.64 -14.33
C ARG A 203 -3.42 -0.14 -13.10
N ILE A 204 -4.70 -0.41 -12.97
CA ILE A 204 -5.25 -1.24 -11.90
C ILE A 204 -5.84 -2.48 -12.52
N TYR A 205 -5.43 -3.64 -12.01
CA TYR A 205 -5.85 -4.96 -12.46
C TYR A 205 -6.70 -5.60 -11.36
N PRO A 206 -7.94 -5.13 -11.12
CA PRO A 206 -8.71 -5.45 -9.92
C PRO A 206 -9.10 -6.92 -9.81
N ASN A 207 -9.07 -7.69 -10.89
CA ASN A 207 -9.49 -9.09 -10.91
C ASN A 207 -8.32 -10.07 -11.13
N SER A 208 -7.17 -9.60 -11.63
CA SER A 208 -6.07 -10.48 -12.02
C SER A 208 -5.38 -11.19 -10.85
N TRP A 209 -5.68 -10.82 -9.61
CA TRP A 209 -5.23 -11.55 -8.43
C TRP A 209 -5.85 -12.96 -8.35
N ILE A 210 -6.99 -13.21 -9.00
CA ILE A 210 -7.63 -14.54 -9.04
C ILE A 210 -6.68 -15.56 -9.69
N LYS A 211 -5.89 -15.14 -10.68
CA LYS A 211 -4.91 -15.98 -11.39
C LYS A 211 -3.77 -16.48 -10.50
N VAL A 212 -3.60 -15.90 -9.32
CA VAL A 212 -2.65 -16.41 -8.32
C VAL A 212 -3.14 -17.72 -7.71
N PHE A 213 -4.45 -17.97 -7.73
CA PHE A 213 -5.07 -19.13 -7.07
C PHE A 213 -5.74 -20.10 -8.03
N ILE A 214 -6.23 -19.62 -9.18
CA ILE A 214 -6.94 -20.43 -10.17
C ILE A 214 -6.29 -20.18 -11.52
N GLU A 215 -5.76 -21.25 -12.12
CA GLU A 215 -5.24 -21.21 -13.48
C GLU A 215 -6.41 -21.18 -14.46
N ASN A 216 -6.49 -20.15 -15.31
CA ASN A 216 -7.54 -19.95 -16.31
C ASN A 216 -8.98 -20.02 -15.75
N PRO A 217 -9.36 -19.12 -14.81
CA PRO A 217 -10.69 -19.16 -14.20
C PRO A 217 -11.79 -18.90 -15.23
N SER A 218 -12.89 -19.64 -15.13
CA SER A 218 -14.06 -19.43 -15.99
C SER A 218 -14.75 -18.10 -15.67
N PRO A 219 -15.50 -17.50 -16.62
CA PRO A 219 -16.29 -16.31 -16.34
C PRO A 219 -17.25 -16.45 -15.15
N GLU A 220 -17.83 -17.63 -14.95
CA GLU A 220 -18.73 -17.94 -13.83
C GLU A 220 -17.97 -17.97 -12.49
N GLU A 221 -16.77 -18.56 -12.47
CA GLU A 221 -15.90 -18.56 -11.28
C GLU A 221 -15.47 -17.14 -10.91
N VAL A 222 -15.06 -16.33 -11.91
CA VAL A 222 -14.72 -14.92 -11.71
C VAL A 222 -15.92 -14.18 -11.11
N GLN A 223 -17.11 -14.34 -11.69
CA GLN A 223 -18.32 -13.67 -11.21
C GLN A 223 -18.64 -14.05 -9.76
N ASP A 224 -18.57 -15.34 -9.41
CA ASP A 224 -18.83 -15.82 -8.05
C ASP A 224 -17.84 -15.23 -7.03
N ILE A 225 -16.55 -15.26 -7.36
CA ILE A 225 -15.49 -14.73 -6.50
C ILE A 225 -15.69 -13.23 -6.25
N LEU A 226 -15.98 -12.46 -7.30
CA LEU A 226 -16.19 -11.01 -7.18
C LEU A 226 -17.48 -10.68 -6.42
N ARG A 227 -18.54 -11.49 -6.59
CA ARG A 227 -19.77 -11.41 -5.79
C ARG A 227 -19.47 -11.63 -4.31
N ARG A 228 -18.70 -12.67 -3.96
CA ARG A 228 -18.28 -12.96 -2.57
C ARG A 228 -17.46 -11.82 -1.97
N CYS A 229 -16.58 -11.18 -2.74
CA CYS A 229 -15.85 -9.99 -2.30
C CYS A 229 -16.80 -8.84 -1.95
N TYR A 230 -17.79 -8.57 -2.81
CA TYR A 230 -18.77 -7.52 -2.61
C TYR A 230 -19.68 -7.77 -1.41
N GLU A 231 -20.19 -8.99 -1.27
CA GLU A 231 -21.01 -9.40 -0.13
C GLU A 231 -20.23 -9.29 1.18
N ASN A 232 -18.95 -9.67 1.18
CA ASN A 232 -18.09 -9.51 2.35
C ASN A 232 -17.93 -8.05 2.76
N LEU A 233 -17.74 -7.14 1.80
CA LEU A 233 -17.71 -5.69 2.06
C LEU A 233 -19.02 -5.21 2.70
N ARG A 234 -20.17 -5.49 2.07
CA ARG A 234 -21.48 -5.03 2.56
C ARG A 234 -21.78 -5.55 3.96
N PHE A 235 -21.49 -6.83 4.22
CA PHE A 235 -21.61 -7.40 5.55
C PHE A 235 -20.75 -6.66 6.59
N ARG A 236 -19.51 -6.28 6.25
CA ARG A 236 -18.64 -5.51 7.15
C ARG A 236 -19.18 -4.10 7.40
N GLU A 237 -19.64 -3.39 6.37
CA GLU A 237 -20.22 -2.06 6.51
C GLU A 237 -21.46 -2.06 7.39
N GLN A 238 -22.33 -3.07 7.23
CA GLN A 238 -23.50 -3.27 8.09
C GLN A 238 -23.09 -3.48 9.55
N ARG A 239 -22.14 -4.38 9.82
CA ARG A 239 -21.62 -4.60 11.18
C ARG A 239 -20.98 -3.34 11.78
N ASN A 240 -20.28 -2.54 10.97
CA ASN A 240 -19.72 -1.27 11.41
C ASN A 240 -20.83 -0.26 11.77
N CYS A 241 -21.91 -0.24 11.00
CA CYS A 241 -23.09 0.57 11.29
C CYS A 241 -23.73 0.18 12.62
N GLU A 242 -23.99 -1.11 12.83
CA GLU A 242 -24.55 -1.64 14.08
C GLU A 242 -23.65 -1.35 15.29
N ARG A 243 -22.32 -1.50 15.13
CA ARG A 243 -21.32 -1.12 16.15
C ARG A 243 -21.45 0.36 16.49
N ARG A 244 -21.52 1.25 15.50
CA ARG A 244 -21.64 2.69 15.72
C ARG A 244 -22.92 3.06 16.46
N VAL A 245 -24.05 2.46 16.11
CA VAL A 245 -25.34 2.68 16.81
C VAL A 245 -25.21 2.28 18.29
N ARG A 246 -24.67 1.09 18.56
CA ARG A 246 -24.46 0.58 19.91
C ARG A 246 -23.51 1.46 20.73
N GLU A 247 -22.43 1.94 20.11
CA GLU A 247 -21.42 2.80 20.74
C GLU A 247 -21.80 4.29 20.73
N ARG A 248 -22.97 4.66 20.19
CA ARG A 248 -23.44 6.04 19.98
C ARG A 248 -22.43 6.93 19.24
N LYS A 249 -21.70 6.34 18.28
CA LYS A 249 -20.73 7.04 17.42
C LYS A 249 -21.37 7.51 16.13
N LYS A 250 -20.86 8.62 15.59
CA LYS A 250 -21.20 9.15 14.26
C LYS A 250 -19.97 9.06 13.35
N VAL A 251 -20.21 9.00 12.04
CA VAL A 251 -19.13 9.09 11.06
C VAL A 251 -18.62 10.52 10.92
N MET A 252 -17.37 10.69 10.51
CA MET A 252 -16.77 12.01 10.26
C MET A 252 -17.42 12.72 9.06
N GLY A 253 -17.67 11.98 7.97
CA GLY A 253 -18.28 12.47 6.73
C GLY A 253 -17.26 13.06 5.75
N ALA A 254 -17.59 12.97 4.45
CA ALA A 254 -16.71 13.34 3.34
C ALA A 254 -16.21 14.79 3.39
N THR A 255 -17.08 15.74 3.74
CA THR A 255 -16.74 17.16 3.83
C THR A 255 -15.65 17.42 4.87
N ARG A 256 -15.80 16.86 6.08
CA ARG A 256 -14.80 17.03 7.16
C ARG A 256 -13.49 16.33 6.85
N LEU A 257 -13.54 15.13 6.24
CA LEU A 257 -12.34 14.42 5.79
C LEU A 257 -11.53 15.23 4.78
N SER A 258 -12.21 15.86 3.82
CA SER A 258 -11.57 16.69 2.79
C SER A 258 -10.96 17.98 3.33
N GLN A 259 -11.36 18.41 4.54
CA GLN A 259 -10.84 19.58 5.25
C GLN A 259 -9.80 19.24 6.32
N THR A 260 -9.46 17.96 6.47
CA THR A 260 -8.52 17.50 7.49
C THR A 260 -7.13 18.12 7.23
N PRO A 261 -6.49 18.74 8.23
CA PRO A 261 -5.18 19.34 8.05
C PRO A 261 -4.11 18.29 7.74
N ILE A 262 -3.18 18.62 6.85
CA ILE A 262 -1.97 17.81 6.65
C ILE A 262 -1.16 17.79 7.96
N LEU A 263 -0.66 16.61 8.31
CA LEU A 263 -0.03 16.35 9.60
C LEU A 263 -0.96 16.65 10.80
N GLY A 264 -2.28 16.50 10.62
CA GLY A 264 -3.26 16.57 11.70
C GLY A 264 -2.93 15.60 12.84
N LYS A 265 -3.29 15.95 14.09
CA LYS A 265 -2.93 15.16 15.28
C LYS A 265 -3.51 13.75 15.20
N HIS A 266 -2.62 12.75 15.18
CA HIS A 266 -2.98 11.34 15.25
C HIS A 266 -1.86 10.56 15.94
N ILE A 267 -2.23 9.69 16.87
CA ILE A 267 -1.31 8.77 17.53
C ILE A 267 -1.77 7.36 17.16
N PRO A 268 -0.94 6.58 16.44
CA PRO A 268 -1.23 5.17 16.18
C PRO A 268 -1.54 4.41 17.47
N LYS A 269 -2.65 3.68 17.49
CA LYS A 269 -3.06 2.87 18.66
C LYS A 269 -2.48 1.45 18.66
N LYS A 270 -1.97 0.98 17.52
CA LYS A 270 -1.56 -0.41 17.30
C LYS A 270 -0.03 -0.50 17.22
N HIS A 271 0.61 -0.87 18.33
CA HIS A 271 2.02 -1.27 18.38
C HIS A 271 2.08 -2.77 18.68
N GLY A 272 1.90 -3.58 17.64
CA GLY A 272 1.88 -5.04 17.76
C GLY A 272 3.00 -5.72 16.99
N ARG A 273 3.17 -7.02 17.23
CA ARG A 273 4.01 -7.87 16.38
C ARG A 273 3.50 -7.76 14.94
N ARG A 274 4.40 -7.45 14.02
CA ARG A 274 4.08 -7.39 12.60
C ARG A 274 3.84 -8.80 12.09
N ILE A 275 2.66 -9.03 11.55
CA ILE A 275 2.34 -10.26 10.83
C ILE A 275 3.00 -10.21 9.45
N PHE A 276 3.43 -11.36 8.96
CA PHE A 276 3.99 -11.54 7.61
C PHE A 276 3.12 -12.44 6.73
N VAL A 277 2.10 -13.06 7.32
CA VAL A 277 1.09 -13.89 6.66
C VAL A 277 -0.25 -13.58 7.31
N GLN A 278 -1.30 -13.48 6.50
CA GLN A 278 -2.67 -13.40 6.96
C GLN A 278 -3.45 -14.56 6.35
N SER A 279 -3.87 -15.50 7.19
CA SER A 279 -4.76 -16.57 6.78
C SER A 279 -5.79 -16.93 7.84
N ILE A 280 -7.02 -17.22 7.41
CA ILE A 280 -8.11 -17.74 8.24
C ILE A 280 -7.86 -19.20 8.62
N TYR A 281 -7.06 -19.92 7.83
CA TYR A 281 -6.71 -21.32 8.04
C TYR A 281 -5.48 -21.46 8.94
N LYS A 282 -5.62 -22.16 10.07
CA LYS A 282 -4.55 -22.29 11.07
C LYS A 282 -3.38 -23.11 10.50
N GLU A 283 -3.69 -24.19 9.83
CA GLU A 283 -2.79 -25.12 9.16
C GLU A 283 -1.95 -24.43 8.08
N VAL A 284 -2.57 -23.56 7.26
CA VAL A 284 -1.84 -22.76 6.26
C VAL A 284 -0.85 -21.83 6.92
N ARG A 285 -1.24 -21.15 8.02
CA ARG A 285 -0.32 -20.29 8.79
C ARG A 285 0.84 -21.10 9.38
N LEU A 286 0.58 -22.26 9.96
CA LEU A 286 1.62 -23.10 10.55
C LEU A 286 2.63 -23.57 9.50
N ARG A 287 2.14 -24.01 8.33
CA ARG A 287 2.98 -24.38 7.20
C ARG A 287 3.88 -23.23 6.74
N LEU A 288 3.31 -22.04 6.55
CA LEU A 288 4.07 -20.86 6.10
C LEU A 288 5.06 -20.35 7.15
N ILE A 289 4.73 -20.47 8.44
CA ILE A 289 5.68 -20.19 9.52
C ILE A 289 6.86 -21.17 9.48
N GLN A 290 6.60 -22.44 9.21
CA GLN A 290 7.63 -23.47 9.10
C GLN A 290 8.53 -23.23 7.87
N GLU A 291 7.94 -22.98 6.70
CA GLU A 291 8.67 -22.57 5.49
C GLU A 291 9.56 -21.35 5.77
N TRP A 292 9.03 -20.34 6.46
CA TRP A 292 9.78 -19.14 6.79
C TRP A 292 10.99 -19.43 7.71
N LYS A 293 10.84 -20.33 8.70
CA LYS A 293 11.95 -20.76 9.56
C LYS A 293 13.05 -21.48 8.78
N GLU A 294 12.67 -22.30 7.79
CA GLU A 294 13.63 -22.99 6.93
C GLU A 294 14.41 -22.01 6.06
N VAL A 295 13.73 -21.00 5.50
CA VAL A 295 14.39 -19.91 4.76
C VAL A 295 15.32 -19.09 5.67
N GLU A 296 14.91 -18.82 6.91
CA GLU A 296 15.75 -18.12 7.89
C GLU A 296 17.01 -18.91 8.24
N ALA A 297 16.90 -20.24 8.41
CA ALA A 297 18.05 -21.12 8.64
C ALA A 297 19.04 -21.08 7.46
N ARG A 298 18.54 -21.15 6.21
CA ARG A 298 19.36 -21.03 5.00
C ARG A 298 20.04 -19.65 4.90
N CYS A 299 19.33 -18.57 5.25
CA CYS A 299 19.92 -17.23 5.32
C CYS A 299 21.03 -17.13 6.37
N CYS A 300 20.87 -17.80 7.51
CA CYS A 300 21.88 -17.80 8.56
C CYS A 300 23.15 -18.54 8.11
N ASN A 301 22.99 -19.69 7.46
CA ASN A 301 24.12 -20.42 6.87
C ASN A 301 24.82 -19.57 5.78
N ALA A 302 24.09 -18.99 4.83
CA ALA A 302 24.68 -18.11 3.82
C ALA A 302 25.41 -16.90 4.43
N TYR A 303 24.88 -16.35 5.53
CA TYR A 303 25.54 -15.28 6.26
C TYR A 303 26.86 -15.73 6.91
N GLN A 304 26.91 -16.93 7.48
CA GLN A 304 28.12 -17.50 8.08
C GLN A 304 29.22 -17.69 7.03
N HIS A 305 28.91 -18.28 5.87
CA HIS A 305 29.84 -18.41 4.73
C HIS A 305 30.41 -17.05 4.33
N ARG A 306 29.54 -16.03 4.21
CA ARG A 306 29.96 -14.68 3.86
C ARG A 306 30.85 -14.02 4.91
N CYS A 307 30.67 -14.33 6.19
CA CYS A 307 31.56 -13.85 7.26
C CYS A 307 32.96 -14.47 7.17
N LEU A 308 33.11 -15.63 6.52
CA LEU A 308 34.38 -16.29 6.26
C LEU A 308 35.04 -15.83 4.93
N GLY A 309 34.45 -14.85 4.24
CA GLY A 309 34.97 -14.33 2.97
C GLY A 309 34.44 -15.05 1.73
N ASP A 310 33.56 -16.04 1.87
CA ASP A 310 32.90 -16.67 0.74
C ASP A 310 31.72 -15.82 0.24
N TYR A 311 31.98 -15.00 -0.78
CA TYR A 311 30.97 -14.17 -1.43
C TYR A 311 30.24 -14.88 -2.58
N SER A 312 30.57 -16.13 -2.87
CA SER A 312 29.92 -16.92 -3.94
C SER A 312 28.60 -17.55 -3.49
N VAL A 313 28.36 -17.63 -2.17
CA VAL A 313 27.17 -18.24 -1.60
C VAL A 313 25.87 -17.55 -2.06
N SER A 314 24.97 -18.33 -2.65
CA SER A 314 23.66 -17.84 -3.09
C SER A 314 22.73 -17.63 -1.89
N TRP A 315 22.08 -16.47 -1.84
CA TRP A 315 21.02 -16.24 -0.86
C TRP A 315 19.72 -16.91 -1.31
N PRO A 316 18.89 -17.41 -0.37
CA PRO A 316 17.58 -17.96 -0.73
C PRO A 316 16.76 -16.95 -1.54
N PRO A 317 16.08 -17.37 -2.63
CA PRO A 317 15.21 -16.50 -3.40
C PRO A 317 14.19 -15.79 -2.51
N GLY A 318 13.84 -14.55 -2.86
CA GLY A 318 12.87 -13.77 -2.10
C GLY A 318 13.40 -13.15 -0.80
N THR A 319 14.69 -13.31 -0.49
CA THR A 319 15.34 -12.71 0.69
C THR A 319 16.25 -11.55 0.32
N PHE A 320 16.67 -10.77 1.31
CA PHE A 320 17.51 -9.58 1.12
C PHE A 320 18.89 -9.81 1.74
N PRO A 321 19.95 -9.96 0.94
CA PRO A 321 21.30 -10.07 1.48
C PRO A 321 21.67 -8.78 2.22
N PRO A 322 22.47 -8.86 3.31
CA PRO A 322 23.01 -7.68 3.94
C PRO A 322 23.92 -6.94 2.95
N PRO A 323 24.05 -5.60 3.08
CA PRO A 323 24.99 -4.85 2.26
C PRO A 323 26.41 -5.38 2.48
N LEU A 324 27.24 -5.32 1.44
CA LEU A 324 28.67 -5.54 1.62
C LEU A 324 29.20 -4.50 2.62
N PRO A 325 30.14 -4.87 3.51
CA PRO A 325 30.86 -3.87 4.27
C PRO A 325 31.50 -2.89 3.28
N PRO A 326 31.55 -1.58 3.61
CA PRO A 326 32.27 -0.63 2.76
C PRO A 326 33.69 -1.17 2.57
N LEU A 327 34.15 -1.20 1.31
CA LEU A 327 35.55 -1.49 1.04
C LEU A 327 36.36 -0.48 1.85
N ALA A 328 37.22 -0.95 2.74
CA ALA A 328 38.15 -0.08 3.42
C ALA A 328 39.03 0.51 2.33
N ASN A 329 38.75 1.75 1.90
CA ASN A 329 39.68 2.48 1.06
C ASN A 329 40.98 2.54 1.86
N ALA A 330 42.02 1.86 1.39
CA ALA A 330 43.35 2.11 1.91
C ALA A 330 43.58 3.61 1.71
N LEU A 331 43.57 4.36 2.82
CA LEU A 331 43.96 5.76 2.80
C LEU A 331 45.38 5.76 2.25
N VAL A 332 45.52 6.17 1.00
CA VAL A 332 46.81 6.54 0.43
C VAL A 332 47.26 7.72 1.27
N CYS A 333 48.07 7.43 2.29
CA CYS A 333 48.80 8.46 3.02
C CYS A 333 49.76 9.06 2.00
N HIS A 334 49.46 10.27 1.53
CA HIS A 334 50.38 11.08 0.75
C HIS A 334 51.36 11.79 1.67
#